data_AF-A0A523AP21-F1
#
_entry.id   AF-A0A523AP21-F1
#
_cell.length_a   1.000
_cell.length_b   1.000
_cell.length_c   1.000
_cell.angle_alpha   90.00
_cell.angle_beta   90.00
_cell.angle_gamma   90.00
#
_symmetry.space_group_name_H-M   'P 1'
#
loop_
_entity.id
_entity.type
_entity.pdbx_description
1 polymer ?
#
loop_
_entity_poly.entity_id
_entity_poly.type
_entity_poly.pdbx_seq_one_letter_code
_entity_poly.pdbx_strand_id
1 'polypeptide(L)' 'LLGILSGKDRGARREVVLVNAAAALLVGGRAPDLREGMERAAEALDSGRALEKLREFVRATGGDPGRLEGLGV' A
#
# COMPACT_ATOMS: atom_id res chain seq x y z
N LEU A 1 -9.08 4.45 -0.70
CA LEU A 1 -7.64 4.13 -0.69
C LEU A 1 -7.01 4.31 0.69
N LEU A 2 -7.13 5.47 1.37
CA LEU A 2 -6.51 5.68 2.68
C LEU A 2 -6.87 4.62 3.73
N GLY A 3 -8.15 4.23 3.86
CA GLY A 3 -8.55 3.16 4.78
C GLY A 3 -7.88 1.81 4.48
N ILE A 4 -7.54 1.52 3.21
CA ILE A 4 -6.81 0.31 2.82
C ILE A 4 -5.33 0.46 3.22
N LEU A 5 -4.70 1.57 2.86
CA LEU A 5 -3.27 1.82 3.14
C LEU A 5 -2.97 1.97 4.64
N SER A 6 -3.94 2.43 5.44
CA SER A 6 -3.83 2.50 6.90
C SER A 6 -4.16 1.18 7.59
N GLY A 7 -4.47 0.11 6.85
CA GLY A 7 -4.84 -1.21 7.39
C GLY A 7 -6.23 -1.31 8.03
N LYS A 8 -7.07 -0.25 7.95
CA LYS A 8 -8.41 -0.22 8.57
C LYS A 8 -9.45 -1.01 7.76
N ASP A 9 -9.40 -0.92 6.44
CA ASP A 9 -10.27 -1.67 5.53
C ASP A 9 -9.67 -3.07 5.30
N ARG A 10 -10.39 -4.12 5.68
CA ARG A 10 -9.99 -5.53 5.47
C ARG A 10 -10.97 -6.30 4.57
N GLY A 11 -11.74 -5.59 3.73
CA GLY A 11 -12.72 -6.19 2.82
C GLY A 11 -12.20 -6.44 1.41
N ALA A 12 -13.11 -6.80 0.49
CA ALA A 12 -12.77 -7.17 -0.90
C ALA A 12 -11.95 -6.11 -1.66
N ARG A 13 -12.12 -4.82 -1.35
CA ARG A 13 -11.32 -3.75 -1.97
C ARG A 13 -9.84 -3.84 -1.62
N ARG A 14 -9.52 -4.23 -0.38
CA ARG A 14 -8.13 -4.49 0.05
C ARG A 14 -7.56 -5.65 -0.76
N GLU A 15 -8.31 -6.74 -0.90
CA GLU A 15 -7.84 -7.93 -1.62
C GLU A 15 -7.50 -7.62 -3.08
N VAL A 16 -8.33 -6.84 -3.78
CA VAL A 16 -8.01 -6.40 -5.16
C VAL A 16 -6.74 -5.55 -5.20
N VAL A 17 -6.53 -4.66 -4.23
CA VAL A 17 -5.28 -3.87 -4.13
C VAL A 17 -4.06 -4.76 -3.92
N LEU A 18 -4.17 -5.78 -3.04
CA LEU A 18 -3.09 -6.72 -2.80
C LEU A 18 -2.74 -7.55 -4.03
N VAL A 19 -3.74 -8.04 -4.77
CA VAL A 19 -3.52 -8.80 -6.02
C VAL A 19 -2.79 -7.95 -7.06
N ASN A 20 -3.20 -6.69 -7.25
CA ASN A 20 -2.53 -5.79 -8.18
C ASN A 20 -1.09 -5.47 -7.75
N ALA A 21 -0.87 -5.26 -6.45
CA ALA A 21 0.47 -5.03 -5.91
C ALA A 21 1.37 -6.26 -6.07
N ALA A 22 0.86 -7.46 -5.81
CA ALA A 22 1.56 -8.72 -6.02
C ALA A 22 1.97 -8.91 -7.49
N ALA A 23 1.06 -8.63 -8.43
CA ALA A 23 1.35 -8.69 -9.86
C ALA A 23 2.44 -7.67 -10.26
N ALA A 24 2.38 -6.44 -9.72
CA ALA A 24 3.41 -5.44 -9.96
C ALA A 24 4.78 -5.85 -9.39
N LEU A 25 4.83 -6.48 -8.22
CA LEU A 25 6.06 -7.02 -7.63
C LEU A 25 6.64 -8.15 -8.49
N LEU A 26 5.81 -9.06 -8.98
CA LEU A 26 6.24 -10.14 -9.88
C LEU A 26 6.83 -9.59 -11.18
N VAL A 27 6.09 -8.74 -11.89
CA VAL A 27 6.54 -8.15 -13.17
C VAL A 27 7.77 -7.27 -12.97
N GLY A 28 7.89 -6.60 -11.82
CA GLY A 28 9.06 -5.81 -11.44
C GLY A 28 10.26 -6.62 -10.97
N GLY A 29 10.24 -7.95 -11.06
CA GLY A 29 11.33 -8.83 -10.61
C GLY A 29 11.62 -8.70 -9.11
N ARG A 30 10.60 -8.35 -8.33
CA ARG A 30 10.68 -8.20 -6.88
C ARG A 30 10.05 -9.37 -6.14
N ALA A 31 9.26 -10.23 -6.78
CA ALA A 31 8.81 -11.50 -6.22
C ALA A 31 8.96 -12.59 -7.30
N PRO A 32 9.30 -13.84 -6.94
CA PRO A 32 9.47 -14.94 -7.89
C PRO A 32 8.14 -15.50 -8.41
N ASP A 33 7.05 -15.32 -7.65
CA ASP A 33 5.70 -15.73 -8.04
C ASP A 33 4.62 -14.84 -7.37
N LEU A 34 3.36 -15.09 -7.71
CA LEU A 34 2.22 -14.34 -7.15
C LEU A 34 1.99 -14.64 -5.65
N ARG A 35 2.38 -15.82 -5.15
CA ARG A 35 2.17 -16.17 -3.74
C ARG A 35 3.08 -15.31 -2.86
N GLU A 36 4.38 -15.29 -3.15
CA GLU A 36 5.30 -14.42 -2.41
C GLU A 36 4.95 -12.93 -2.65
N GLY A 37 4.53 -12.57 -3.86
CA GLY A 37 4.04 -11.23 -4.17
C GLY A 37 2.88 -10.79 -3.26
N MET A 38 1.91 -11.68 -3.02
CA MET A 38 0.78 -11.43 -2.11
C MET A 38 1.23 -11.28 -0.66
N GLU A 39 2.10 -12.16 -0.18
CA GLU A 39 2.65 -12.10 1.18
C GLU A 39 3.35 -10.77 1.43
N ARG A 40 4.19 -10.32 0.48
CA ARG A 40 4.93 -9.06 0.59
C ARG A 40 4.04 -7.83 0.45
N ALA A 41 3.04 -7.88 -0.43
CA ALA A 41 2.05 -6.81 -0.55
C ALA A 41 1.26 -6.66 0.75
N ALA A 42 0.82 -7.77 1.34
CA ALA A 42 0.11 -7.79 2.62
C ALA A 42 0.99 -7.28 3.75
N GLU A 43 2.25 -7.72 3.83
CA GLU A 43 3.22 -7.26 4.82
C GLU A 43 3.47 -5.75 4.72
N ALA A 44 3.66 -5.21 3.51
CA ALA A 44 3.86 -3.78 3.30
C ALA A 44 2.65 -2.93 3.72
N LEU A 45 1.44 -3.45 3.52
CA LEU A 45 0.21 -2.78 3.93
C LEU A 45 -0.01 -2.87 5.45
N ASP A 46 0.06 -4.08 6.01
CA ASP A 46 -0.27 -4.34 7.42
C ASP A 46 0.80 -3.78 8.37
N SER A 47 2.05 -3.64 7.93
CA SER A 47 3.12 -2.95 8.70
C SER A 47 3.02 -1.42 8.70
N GLY A 48 2.11 -0.83 7.92
CA GLY A 48 1.97 0.62 7.77
C GLY A 48 2.95 1.27 6.78
N ARG A 49 3.94 0.52 6.25
CA ARG A 49 4.92 1.03 5.27
C ARG A 49 4.25 1.57 4.01
N ALA A 50 3.11 1.00 3.60
CA ALA A 50 2.35 1.50 2.45
C ALA A 50 1.82 2.92 2.68
N LEU A 51 1.35 3.24 3.89
CA LEU A 51 0.91 4.59 4.26
C LEU A 51 2.09 5.56 4.36
N GLU A 52 3.21 5.10 4.94
CA GLU A 52 4.46 5.89 4.98
C GLU A 52 4.94 6.23 3.57
N LYS A 53 4.86 5.27 2.64
CA LYS A 53 5.25 5.52 1.25
C LYS A 53 4.37 6.54 0.55
N LEU A 54 3.07 6.55 0.86
CA LEU A 54 2.18 7.62 0.40
C LEU A 54 2.59 8.99 0.97
N ARG A 55 2.91 9.06 2.28
CA ARG A 55 3.39 10.31 2.91
C ARG A 55 4.68 10.81 2.25
N GLU A 56 5.61 9.91 1.95
CA GLU A 56 6.83 10.23 1.19
C GLU A 56 6.51 10.76 -0.22
N PHE A 57 5.62 10.09 -0.94
CA PHE A 57 5.22 10.49 -2.29
C PHE A 57 4.59 11.88 -2.31
N VAL A 58 3.69 12.18 -1.35
CA VAL A 58 3.09 13.51 -1.20
C VAL A 58 4.16 14.57 -0.98
N ARG A 59 5.13 14.34 -0.07
CA ARG A 59 6.27 15.27 0.13
C ARG A 59 7.08 15.46 -1.16
N ALA A 60 7.43 14.36 -1.82
CA ALA A 60 8.26 14.37 -3.02
C ALA A 60 7.61 15.09 -4.20
N THR A 61 6.28 15.18 -4.22
CA THR A 61 5.50 15.86 -5.27
C THR A 61 5.04 17.27 -4.87
N GLY A 62 5.54 17.81 -3.75
CA GLY A 62 5.24 19.16 -3.28
C GLY A 62 3.90 19.32 -2.55
N GLY A 63 3.23 18.22 -2.23
CA GLY A 63 2.02 18.22 -1.42
C GLY A 63 2.31 18.27 0.09
N ASP A 64 1.28 18.63 0.86
CA ASP A 64 1.33 18.67 2.33
C ASP A 64 0.81 17.34 2.93
N PRO A 65 1.67 16.54 3.61
CA PRO A 65 1.26 15.31 4.29
C PRO A 65 0.29 15.53 5.44
N GLY A 66 0.25 16.71 6.07
CA GLY A 66 -0.67 17.03 7.16
C GLY A 66 -2.14 16.92 6.74
N ARG A 67 -2.43 17.05 5.43
CA ARG A 67 -3.76 16.78 4.87
C ARG A 67 -4.22 15.33 5.01
N LEU A 68 -3.28 14.38 5.14
CA LEU A 68 -3.61 12.97 5.37
C LEU A 68 -4.05 12.76 6.82
N GLU A 69 -3.40 13.43 7.77
CA GLU A 69 -3.73 13.36 9.20
C GLU A 69 -5.15 13.90 9.46
N GLY A 70 -5.54 14.99 8.77
CA GLY A 70 -6.90 15.54 8.81
C GLY A 70 -7.99 14.62 8.25
N LEU A 71 -7.62 13.52 7.57
CA LEU A 71 -8.53 12.49 7.05
C LEU A 71 -8.58 11.25 7.94
N GLY A 72 -7.97 11.30 9.14
CA GLY A 72 -8.05 10.25 10.14
C GLY A 72 -7.12 9.05 9.88
N VAL A 73 -5.95 9.26 9.28
CA VAL A 73 -4.91 8.24 9.05
C VAL A 73 -3.51 8.69 9.45
#